data_AF-A0A6G7C0K6-F1
#
_entry.id   AF-A0A6G7C0K6-F1
#
_cell.length_a   1.000
_cell.length_b   1.000
_cell.length_c   1.000
_cell.angle_alpha   90.00
_cell.angle_beta   90.00
_cell.angle_gamma   90.00
#
_symmetry.space_group_name_H-M   'P 1'
#
loop_
_entity.id
_entity.type
_entity.pdbx_description
1 polymer ?
#
loop_
_entity_poly.entity_id
_entity_poly.type
_entity_poly.pdbx_seq_one_letter_code
_entity_poly.pdbx_strand_id
1 'polypeptide(L)'
;MFNLFKKKYRKLRGWEITTLQQVFKLLGSRYEHYMGQLEFVHKVGINRSDIPNIINCQHPVSFYKEFERELDENFKVEGIIIGDLIKKESVNVTLYFGHNIFLGYSTDLQVGSFQFDDKNIDISKIRKKFWGDERSIIAKKILTNKELKYINIGDIYITNIDGKDYFHLKELEEGDFLGFDQDGNFFILTHDPFKIQDIDRESVIYFLT
;
A
#
# COMPACT_ATOMS: atom_id res chain seq x y z
N MET A 1 -21.68 6.40 29.23
CA MET A 1 -20.54 7.32 29.03
C MET A 1 -19.63 6.73 27.97
N PHE A 2 -19.82 7.14 26.71
CA PHE A 2 -19.01 6.67 25.59
C PHE A 2 -17.82 7.62 25.42
N ASN A 3 -16.61 7.15 25.73
CA ASN A 3 -15.38 7.83 25.33
C ASN A 3 -15.21 7.67 23.81
N LEU A 4 -16.00 8.42 23.05
CA LEU A 4 -15.86 8.55 21.60
C LEU A 4 -14.51 9.22 21.29
N PHE A 5 -13.57 8.38 20.87
CA PHE A 5 -12.46 8.68 19.96
C PHE A 5 -11.65 9.96 20.26
N LYS A 6 -10.73 9.89 21.23
CA LYS A 6 -9.49 10.68 21.11
C LYS A 6 -8.75 10.17 19.87
N LYS A 7 -8.98 10.80 18.72
CA LYS A 7 -8.17 10.62 17.51
C LYS A 7 -6.74 11.03 17.86
N LYS A 8 -5.90 10.09 18.33
CA LYS A 8 -4.50 10.36 18.70
C LYS A 8 -3.66 10.47 17.43
N TYR A 9 -3.79 11.59 16.76
CA TYR A 9 -2.77 12.03 15.80
C TYR A 9 -1.57 12.53 16.58
N ARG A 10 -0.37 12.24 16.08
CA ARG A 10 0.88 12.83 16.55
C ARG A 10 1.81 13.05 15.37
N LYS A 11 2.90 13.78 15.54
CA LYS A 11 3.99 13.78 14.57
C LYS A 11 4.84 12.51 14.73
N LEU A 12 5.62 12.17 13.71
CA LEU A 12 6.75 11.26 13.90
C LEU A 12 7.68 11.86 14.97
N ARG A 13 8.15 11.01 15.87
CA ARG A 13 9.15 11.33 16.88
C ARG A 13 10.51 11.37 16.20
N GLY A 14 11.45 12.15 16.76
CA GLY A 14 12.80 12.26 16.19
C GLY A 14 13.49 10.91 15.99
N TRP A 15 13.38 10.00 16.99
CA TRP A 15 13.94 8.66 16.88
C TRP A 15 13.29 7.80 15.80
N GLU A 16 12.01 8.01 15.47
CA GLU A 16 11.36 7.30 14.36
C GLU A 16 11.95 7.75 13.03
N ILE A 17 12.14 9.06 12.85
CA ILE A 17 12.72 9.63 11.62
C ILE A 17 14.14 9.10 11.44
N THR A 18 14.98 9.20 12.47
CA THR A 18 16.38 8.72 12.42
C THR A 18 16.45 7.22 12.11
N THR A 19 15.61 6.42 12.77
CA THR A 19 15.58 4.97 12.52
C THR A 19 15.12 4.67 11.10
N LEU A 20 14.04 5.28 10.62
CA LEU A 20 13.53 5.05 9.26
C LEU A 20 14.55 5.45 8.19
N GLN A 21 15.24 6.58 8.37
CA GLN A 21 16.34 6.99 7.51
C GLN A 21 17.46 5.94 7.46
N GLN A 22 17.86 5.42 8.61
CA GLN A 22 18.88 4.38 8.69
C GLN A 22 18.41 3.07 8.05
N VAL A 23 17.16 2.66 8.27
CA VAL A 23 16.57 1.49 7.62
C VAL A 23 16.56 1.66 6.10
N PHE A 24 16.07 2.79 5.56
CA PHE A 24 16.06 3.04 4.12
C PHE A 24 17.46 2.97 3.51
N LYS A 25 18.46 3.55 4.19
CA LYS A 25 19.87 3.47 3.77
C LYS A 25 20.38 2.03 3.75
N LEU A 26 20.06 1.23 4.77
CA LEU A 26 20.47 -0.18 4.86
C LEU A 26 19.77 -1.05 3.81
N LEU A 27 18.52 -0.76 3.46
CA LEU A 27 17.78 -1.44 2.39
C LEU A 27 18.37 -1.15 0.98
N GLY A 28 19.21 -0.12 0.87
CA GLY A 28 19.99 0.21 -0.33
C GLY A 28 19.38 1.32 -1.17
N SER A 29 20.09 1.69 -2.24
CA SER A 29 19.83 2.89 -3.05
C SER A 29 18.41 3.02 -3.61
N ARG A 30 17.70 1.89 -3.82
CA ARG A 30 16.30 1.88 -4.27
C ARG A 30 15.30 2.42 -3.25
N TYR A 31 15.72 2.65 -2.00
CA TYR A 31 14.88 3.16 -0.93
C TYR A 31 15.28 4.56 -0.46
N GLU A 32 16.40 5.09 -0.93
CA GLU A 32 16.92 6.39 -0.49
C GLU A 32 15.95 7.54 -0.78
N HIS A 33 15.19 7.47 -1.88
CA HIS A 33 14.22 8.50 -2.22
C HIS A 33 13.07 8.63 -1.20
N TYR A 34 12.78 7.58 -0.43
CA TYR A 34 11.77 7.65 0.65
C TYR A 34 12.25 8.47 1.85
N MET A 35 13.56 8.70 2.00
CA MET A 35 14.09 9.52 3.09
C MET A 35 13.56 10.95 3.02
N GLY A 36 13.49 11.52 1.81
CA GLY A 36 12.96 12.87 1.60
C GLY A 36 11.47 12.99 1.92
N GLN A 37 10.71 11.90 1.76
CA GLN A 37 9.28 11.89 2.04
C GLN A 37 8.95 12.06 3.53
N LEU A 38 9.87 11.68 4.43
CA LEU A 38 9.66 11.77 5.88
C LEU A 38 9.44 13.23 6.35
N GLU A 39 10.01 14.20 5.65
CA GLU A 39 9.87 15.63 5.95
C GLU A 39 8.44 16.15 5.69
N PHE A 40 7.71 15.48 4.79
CA PHE A 40 6.34 15.82 4.41
C PHE A 40 5.29 15.15 5.30
N VAL A 41 5.70 14.29 6.26
CA VAL A 41 4.78 13.62 7.18
C VAL A 41 4.25 14.64 8.19
N HIS A 42 3.04 15.13 7.96
CA HIS A 42 2.41 16.12 8.84
C HIS A 42 1.98 15.47 10.16
N LYS A 43 1.37 14.28 10.08
CA LYS A 43 0.88 13.53 11.24
C LYS A 43 0.88 12.04 10.93
N VAL A 44 0.86 11.24 11.98
CA VAL A 44 0.63 9.80 11.92
C VAL A 44 -0.67 9.42 12.61
N GLY A 45 -1.39 8.48 12.01
CA GLY A 45 -2.51 7.79 12.62
C GLY A 45 -2.05 6.46 13.21
N ILE A 46 -2.61 6.07 14.36
CA ILE A 46 -2.30 4.79 15.02
C ILE A 46 -3.52 3.87 14.87
N ASN A 47 -3.30 2.62 14.45
CA ASN A 47 -4.36 1.60 14.29
C ASN A 47 -5.56 2.11 13.48
N ARG A 48 -5.28 2.66 12.30
CA ARG A 48 -6.29 3.23 11.39
C ARG A 48 -6.62 2.29 10.21
N SER A 49 -6.22 1.04 10.30
CA SER A 49 -6.51 -0.04 9.35
C SER A 49 -6.70 -1.34 10.13
N ASP A 50 -6.99 -2.42 9.42
CA ASP A 50 -6.98 -3.80 9.90
C ASP A 50 -5.58 -4.31 10.29
N ILE A 51 -4.52 -3.68 9.78
CA ILE A 51 -3.13 -3.95 10.18
C ILE A 51 -2.88 -3.60 11.67
N PRO A 52 -2.52 -4.56 12.53
CA PRO A 52 -2.24 -4.32 13.94
C PRO A 52 -1.02 -3.43 14.17
N ASN A 53 -1.08 -2.58 15.20
CA ASN A 53 0.00 -1.68 15.64
C ASN A 53 0.58 -0.79 14.53
N ILE A 54 -0.21 -0.48 13.50
CA ILE A 54 0.26 0.38 12.41
C ILE A 54 0.38 1.84 12.87
N ILE A 55 1.44 2.48 12.39
CA ILE A 55 1.67 3.91 12.40
C ILE A 55 1.65 4.36 10.94
N ASN A 56 0.53 4.95 10.54
CA ASN A 56 0.24 5.35 9.17
C ASN A 56 0.56 6.83 8.96
N CYS A 57 1.42 7.15 7.99
CA CYS A 57 1.81 8.50 7.61
C CYS A 57 0.69 9.23 6.87
N GLN A 58 0.42 10.47 7.27
CA GLN A 58 -0.54 11.34 6.59
C GLN A 58 0.19 12.55 6.02
N HIS A 59 -0.02 12.76 4.73
CA HIS A 59 0.64 13.80 3.95
C HIS A 59 -0.38 14.85 3.47
N PRO A 60 0.05 16.09 3.19
CA PRO A 60 -0.80 17.08 2.53
C PRO A 60 -1.05 16.71 1.06
N VAL A 61 -2.10 17.26 0.44
CA VAL A 61 -2.42 17.01 -0.99
C VAL A 61 -1.24 17.32 -1.92
N SER A 62 -0.46 18.36 -1.61
CA SER A 62 0.72 18.75 -2.41
C SER A 62 1.79 17.65 -2.48
N PHE A 63 1.90 16.81 -1.45
CA PHE A 63 2.85 15.71 -1.43
C PHE A 63 2.50 14.64 -2.47
N TYR A 64 1.22 14.26 -2.56
CA TYR A 64 0.77 13.25 -3.53
C TYR A 64 1.07 13.70 -4.97
N LYS A 65 0.84 14.99 -5.28
CA LYS A 65 1.19 15.56 -6.60
C LYS A 65 2.68 15.46 -6.95
N GLU A 66 3.56 15.39 -5.96
CA GLU A 66 5.02 15.37 -6.17
C GLU A 66 5.59 13.95 -6.19
N PHE A 67 5.09 13.06 -5.32
CA PHE A 67 5.71 11.76 -5.07
C PHE A 67 4.91 10.56 -5.58
N GLU A 68 3.59 10.71 -5.73
CA GLU A 68 2.73 9.61 -6.13
C GLU A 68 3.00 9.17 -7.57
N ARG A 69 3.08 7.85 -7.75
CA ARG A 69 3.16 7.20 -9.06
C ARG A 69 2.14 6.08 -9.05
N GLU A 70 0.95 6.36 -9.57
CA GLU A 70 -0.21 5.47 -9.50
C GLU A 70 0.06 4.07 -10.06
N LEU A 71 0.97 3.94 -11.04
CA LEU A 71 1.34 2.66 -11.64
C LEU A 71 2.38 1.86 -10.84
N ASP A 72 3.00 2.45 -9.82
CA ASP A 72 4.02 1.76 -9.03
C ASP A 72 3.34 0.81 -8.04
N GLU A 73 3.70 -0.48 -8.13
CA GLU A 73 3.07 -1.55 -7.36
C GLU A 73 3.14 -1.29 -5.85
N ASN A 74 2.04 -1.61 -5.16
CA ASN A 74 1.98 -1.58 -3.70
C ASN A 74 2.74 -2.77 -3.11
N PHE A 75 3.53 -2.54 -2.07
CA PHE A 75 4.34 -3.59 -1.45
C PHE A 75 4.64 -3.33 0.03
N LYS A 76 5.14 -4.36 0.71
CA LYS A 76 5.69 -4.27 2.05
C LYS A 76 7.07 -4.89 2.12
N VAL A 77 7.88 -4.40 3.05
CA VAL A 77 9.18 -4.97 3.42
C VAL A 77 9.04 -5.52 4.83
N GLU A 78 9.11 -6.84 4.94
CA GLU A 78 9.02 -7.59 6.19
C GLU A 78 10.40 -8.10 6.61
N GLY A 79 10.53 -8.59 7.85
CA GLY A 79 11.75 -9.23 8.34
C GLY A 79 12.83 -8.26 8.81
N ILE A 80 12.46 -7.00 9.07
CA ILE A 80 13.33 -6.01 9.71
C ILE A 80 13.21 -6.20 11.22
N ILE A 81 14.34 -6.35 11.90
CA ILE A 81 14.39 -6.49 13.36
C ILE A 81 15.14 -5.30 13.93
N ILE A 82 14.56 -4.60 14.90
CA ILE A 82 15.16 -3.41 15.52
C ILE A 82 15.19 -3.56 17.03
N GLY A 83 16.30 -3.25 17.68
CA GLY A 83 16.38 -3.24 19.14
C GLY A 83 15.44 -2.19 19.77
N ASP A 84 14.85 -2.52 20.93
CA ASP A 84 14.10 -1.58 21.75
C ASP A 84 14.97 -1.03 22.90
N LEU A 85 15.10 0.29 22.95
CA LEU A 85 15.81 1.00 24.01
C LEU A 85 15.09 0.92 25.37
N ILE A 86 13.77 0.71 25.39
CA ILE A 86 12.96 0.68 26.62
C ILE A 86 12.99 -0.70 27.26
N LYS A 87 12.48 -1.73 26.57
CA LYS A 87 12.34 -3.08 27.13
C LYS A 87 13.54 -3.98 26.90
N LYS A 88 14.53 -3.53 26.11
CA LYS A 88 15.73 -4.30 25.73
C LYS A 88 15.41 -5.61 25.01
N GLU A 89 14.27 -5.65 24.31
CA GLU A 89 13.87 -6.74 23.43
C GLU A 89 14.03 -6.34 21.95
N SER A 90 13.86 -7.31 21.06
CA SER A 90 13.83 -7.06 19.61
C SER A 90 12.39 -6.80 19.15
N VAL A 91 12.22 -5.83 18.26
CA VAL A 91 10.94 -5.46 17.66
C VAL A 91 10.94 -5.91 16.21
N ASN A 92 9.94 -6.68 15.80
CA ASN A 92 9.72 -7.00 14.39
C ASN A 92 9.01 -5.83 13.71
N VAL A 93 9.60 -5.30 12.65
CA VAL A 93 9.10 -4.15 11.91
C VAL A 93 8.73 -4.54 10.49
N THR A 94 7.58 -4.05 10.03
CA THR A 94 7.17 -4.11 8.62
C THR A 94 6.96 -2.70 8.10
N LEU A 95 7.55 -2.38 6.95
CA LEU A 95 7.35 -1.11 6.24
C LEU A 95 6.36 -1.30 5.11
N TYR A 96 5.48 -0.32 4.88
CA TYR A 96 4.44 -0.36 3.87
C TYR A 96 4.63 0.76 2.85
N PHE A 97 4.46 0.41 1.59
CA PHE A 97 4.66 1.30 0.46
C PHE A 97 3.51 1.12 -0.54
N GLY A 98 3.09 2.22 -1.17
CA GLY A 98 2.13 2.18 -2.26
C GLY A 98 2.24 3.40 -3.15
N HIS A 99 2.08 3.22 -4.46
CA HIS A 99 2.22 4.28 -5.46
C HIS A 99 3.50 5.13 -5.29
N ASN A 100 4.64 4.48 -5.05
CA ASN A 100 5.92 5.14 -4.76
C ASN A 100 5.94 6.03 -3.49
N ILE A 101 5.02 5.81 -2.56
CA ILE A 101 4.91 6.51 -1.27
C ILE A 101 5.22 5.56 -0.12
N PHE A 102 5.97 6.04 0.87
CA PHE A 102 6.07 5.38 2.18
C PHE A 102 4.81 5.65 3.00
N LEU A 103 3.99 4.61 3.20
CA LEU A 103 2.70 4.72 3.87
C LEU A 103 2.82 4.63 5.39
N GLY A 104 3.91 4.06 5.90
CA GLY A 104 4.14 3.90 7.33
C GLY A 104 4.69 2.53 7.70
N TYR A 105 4.61 2.20 8.99
CA TYR A 105 5.18 0.96 9.51
C TYR A 105 4.31 0.32 10.59
N SER A 106 4.45 -0.98 10.80
CA SER A 106 3.82 -1.73 11.90
C SER A 106 4.85 -2.49 12.72
N THR A 107 4.48 -2.81 13.96
CA THR A 107 5.31 -3.56 14.90
C THR A 107 4.56 -4.71 15.57
N ASP A 108 5.28 -5.73 16.03
CA ASP A 108 4.72 -6.74 16.92
C ASP A 108 4.45 -6.23 18.35
N LEU A 109 5.11 -5.14 18.75
CA LEU A 109 4.85 -4.45 20.02
C LEU A 109 3.75 -3.39 19.92
N GLN A 110 3.10 -3.11 21.06
CA GLN A 110 2.09 -2.06 21.16
C GLN A 110 2.70 -0.67 20.90
N VAL A 111 2.04 0.12 20.06
CA VAL A 111 2.49 1.50 19.78
C VAL A 111 2.60 2.32 21.06
N GLY A 112 3.79 2.87 21.29
CA GLY A 112 4.11 3.68 22.47
C GLY A 112 4.77 2.91 23.61
N SER A 113 4.91 1.59 23.51
CA SER A 113 5.62 0.77 24.51
C SER A 113 7.11 0.54 24.19
N PHE A 114 7.64 1.15 23.12
CA PHE A 114 8.99 0.95 22.63
C PHE A 114 9.60 2.25 22.11
N GLN A 115 10.91 2.26 21.98
CA GLN A 115 11.68 3.25 21.23
C GLN A 115 12.82 2.54 20.51
N PHE A 116 12.90 2.69 19.19
CA PHE A 116 13.92 2.02 18.41
C PHE A 116 15.34 2.47 18.77
N ASP A 117 16.26 1.50 18.79
CA ASP A 117 17.70 1.69 18.75
C ASP A 117 18.16 1.72 17.30
N ASP A 118 18.43 2.91 16.77
CA ASP A 118 18.84 3.14 15.38
C ASP A 118 20.20 2.53 15.04
N LYS A 119 20.96 2.08 16.05
CA LYS A 119 22.26 1.40 15.87
C LYS A 119 22.14 -0.11 15.87
N ASN A 120 20.99 -0.65 16.27
CA ASN A 120 20.75 -2.08 16.38
C ASN A 120 19.61 -2.50 15.43
N ILE A 121 19.92 -2.49 14.14
CA ILE A 121 19.01 -2.82 13.06
C ILE A 121 19.56 -4.04 12.31
N ASP A 122 18.79 -5.12 12.27
CA ASP A 122 19.07 -6.32 11.50
C ASP A 122 18.12 -6.42 10.31
N ILE A 123 18.71 -6.45 9.11
CA ILE A 123 18.02 -6.62 7.82
C ILE A 123 18.37 -7.94 7.13
N SER A 124 19.02 -8.88 7.81
CA SER A 124 19.48 -10.16 7.22
C SER A 124 18.32 -11.03 6.72
N LYS A 125 17.11 -10.83 7.23
CA LYS A 125 15.91 -11.62 6.91
C LYS A 125 14.88 -10.88 6.06
N ILE A 126 15.25 -9.72 5.48
CA ILE A 126 14.27 -8.90 4.76
C ILE A 126 13.64 -9.63 3.58
N ARG A 127 12.35 -9.38 3.38
CA ARG A 127 11.60 -9.86 2.22
C ARG A 127 10.69 -8.75 1.69
N LYS A 128 10.79 -8.46 0.40
CA LYS A 128 9.81 -7.63 -0.30
C LYS A 128 8.63 -8.52 -0.70
N LYS A 129 7.42 -8.12 -0.33
CA LYS A 129 6.18 -8.75 -0.78
C LYS A 129 5.27 -7.70 -1.39
N PHE A 130 4.85 -7.93 -2.63
CA PHE A 130 3.83 -7.11 -3.26
C PHE A 130 2.47 -7.36 -2.61
N TRP A 131 1.62 -6.33 -2.60
CA TRP A 131 0.23 -6.48 -2.21
C TRP A 131 -0.52 -7.23 -3.31
N GLY A 132 -1.53 -8.01 -2.92
CA GLY A 132 -2.20 -8.97 -3.80
C GLY A 132 -1.49 -10.31 -3.82
N ASP A 133 -2.02 -11.29 -3.08
CA ASP A 133 -1.64 -12.70 -3.26
C ASP A 133 -2.26 -13.27 -4.55
N GLU A 134 -2.31 -14.60 -4.71
CA GLU A 134 -2.88 -15.44 -5.78
C GLU A 134 -3.79 -14.77 -6.84
N ARG A 135 -4.62 -13.79 -6.46
CA ARG A 135 -5.45 -12.94 -7.32
C ARG A 135 -4.66 -12.09 -8.33
N SER A 136 -3.50 -11.56 -7.94
CA SER A 136 -2.57 -10.86 -8.84
C SER A 136 -2.01 -11.79 -9.93
N ILE A 137 -1.91 -13.09 -9.64
CA ILE A 137 -1.48 -14.11 -10.59
C ILE A 137 -2.56 -14.33 -11.67
N ILE A 138 -3.85 -14.26 -11.31
CA ILE A 138 -4.96 -14.40 -12.27
C ILE A 138 -4.92 -13.23 -13.26
N ALA A 139 -4.83 -12.00 -12.77
CA ALA A 139 -4.71 -10.82 -13.63
C ALA A 139 -3.50 -10.90 -14.56
N LYS A 140 -2.33 -11.31 -14.05
CA LYS A 140 -1.11 -11.52 -14.87
C LYS A 140 -1.25 -12.61 -15.94
N LYS A 141 -2.16 -13.57 -15.78
CA LYS A 141 -2.44 -14.62 -16.77
C LYS A 141 -3.39 -14.15 -17.86
N ILE A 142 -4.37 -13.32 -17.50
CA ILE A 142 -5.39 -12.83 -18.43
C ILE A 142 -4.85 -11.67 -19.26
N LEU A 143 -4.08 -10.78 -18.65
CA LEU A 143 -3.67 -9.51 -19.26
C LEU A 143 -2.39 -9.63 -20.06
N THR A 144 -2.34 -8.89 -21.17
CA THR A 144 -1.15 -8.77 -22.02
C THR A 144 -0.13 -7.85 -21.40
N ASN A 145 1.15 -8.01 -21.80
CA ASN A 145 2.22 -7.07 -21.43
C ASN A 145 1.96 -5.62 -21.85
N LYS A 146 1.05 -5.38 -22.82
CA LYS A 146 0.65 -4.02 -23.22
C LYS A 146 -0.34 -3.44 -22.21
N GLU A 147 -1.36 -4.22 -21.83
CA GLU A 147 -2.38 -3.84 -20.84
C GLU A 147 -1.73 -3.62 -19.45
N LEU A 148 -0.82 -4.51 -19.05
CA LEU A 148 -0.10 -4.45 -17.77
C LEU A 148 0.73 -3.17 -17.56
N LYS A 149 1.01 -2.38 -18.61
CA LYS A 149 1.74 -1.11 -18.50
C LYS A 149 0.89 0.03 -17.96
N TYR A 150 -0.43 -0.12 -17.97
CA TYR A 150 -1.39 0.94 -17.64
C TYR A 150 -2.17 0.66 -16.36
N ILE A 151 -1.80 -0.40 -15.64
CA ILE A 151 -2.48 -0.79 -14.41
C ILE A 151 -1.48 -1.02 -13.30
N ASN A 152 -1.91 -0.71 -12.10
CA ASN A 152 -1.29 -1.21 -10.89
C ASN A 152 -2.04 -2.47 -10.45
N ILE A 153 -1.37 -3.61 -10.51
CA ILE A 153 -1.97 -4.91 -10.15
C ILE A 153 -2.38 -4.95 -8.67
N GLY A 154 -1.72 -4.15 -7.82
CA GLY A 154 -2.06 -4.01 -6.41
C GLY A 154 -3.41 -3.34 -6.15
N ASP A 155 -3.96 -2.64 -7.14
CA ASP A 155 -5.25 -1.94 -7.04
C ASP A 155 -6.41 -2.77 -7.57
N ILE A 156 -6.13 -3.93 -8.17
CA ILE A 156 -7.17 -4.84 -8.65
C ILE A 156 -7.89 -5.45 -7.44
N TYR A 157 -9.20 -5.22 -7.36
CA TYR A 157 -10.08 -5.82 -6.37
C TYR A 157 -11.18 -6.64 -7.03
N ILE A 158 -11.77 -7.56 -6.27
CA ILE A 158 -12.79 -8.49 -6.77
C ILE A 158 -14.09 -8.21 -6.04
N THR A 159 -15.18 -8.09 -6.80
CA THR A 159 -16.53 -8.14 -6.26
C THR A 159 -17.19 -9.44 -6.70
N ASN A 160 -17.81 -10.14 -5.75
CA ASN A 160 -18.66 -11.28 -6.08
C ASN A 160 -20.10 -10.78 -6.23
N ILE A 161 -20.69 -10.98 -7.41
CA ILE A 161 -22.07 -10.61 -7.73
C ILE A 161 -22.76 -11.88 -8.24
N ASP A 162 -23.82 -12.29 -7.57
CA ASP A 162 -24.58 -13.52 -7.87
C ASP A 162 -23.71 -14.78 -8.03
N GLY A 163 -22.65 -14.90 -7.22
CA GLY A 163 -21.73 -16.04 -7.25
C GLY A 163 -20.66 -15.97 -8.33
N LYS A 164 -20.62 -14.91 -9.15
CA LYS A 164 -19.57 -14.68 -10.15
C LYS A 164 -18.58 -13.62 -9.66
N ASP A 165 -17.29 -13.88 -9.85
CA ASP A 165 -16.21 -12.95 -9.53
C ASP A 165 -15.97 -11.98 -10.68
N TYR A 166 -15.99 -10.70 -10.37
CA TYR A 166 -15.68 -9.59 -11.27
C TYR A 166 -14.41 -8.90 -10.77
N PHE A 167 -13.37 -8.88 -11.60
CA PHE A 167 -12.09 -8.24 -11.31
C PHE A 167 -12.15 -6.80 -11.81
N HIS A 168 -11.97 -5.84 -10.93
CA HIS A 168 -11.96 -4.42 -11.23
C HIS A 168 -10.54 -4.01 -11.60
N LEU A 169 -10.31 -3.57 -12.85
CA LEU A 169 -8.99 -3.13 -13.28
C LEU A 169 -8.73 -1.65 -13.04
N LYS A 170 -9.73 -0.82 -13.36
CA LYS A 170 -9.59 0.63 -13.36
C LYS A 170 -10.97 1.26 -13.18
N GLU A 171 -11.05 2.23 -12.27
CA GLU A 171 -12.21 3.11 -12.14
C GLU A 171 -12.27 4.07 -13.33
N LEU A 172 -13.45 4.24 -13.90
CA LEU A 172 -13.76 5.15 -15.00
C LEU A 172 -14.55 6.35 -14.46
N GLU A 173 -14.99 7.22 -15.35
CA GLU A 173 -15.86 8.35 -14.97
C GLU A 173 -17.19 7.85 -14.39
N GLU A 174 -17.81 8.67 -13.53
CA GLU A 174 -19.16 8.44 -12.98
C GLU A 174 -19.33 7.17 -12.12
N GLY A 175 -18.22 6.58 -11.64
CA GLY A 175 -18.26 5.37 -10.81
C GLY A 175 -18.46 4.08 -11.62
N ASP A 176 -18.29 4.15 -12.94
CA ASP A 176 -18.11 2.99 -13.79
C ASP A 176 -16.75 2.36 -13.55
N PHE A 177 -16.61 1.08 -13.87
CA PHE A 177 -15.32 0.42 -13.84
C PHE A 177 -15.10 -0.48 -15.06
N LEU A 178 -13.87 -0.47 -15.53
CA LEU A 178 -13.37 -1.48 -16.44
C LEU A 178 -13.04 -2.74 -15.63
N GLY A 179 -13.59 -3.88 -16.04
CA GLY A 179 -13.35 -5.16 -15.39
C GLY A 179 -13.13 -6.32 -16.37
N PHE A 180 -12.74 -7.46 -15.82
CA PHE A 180 -12.80 -8.76 -16.50
C PHE A 180 -13.30 -9.86 -15.57
N ASP A 181 -13.74 -10.99 -16.13
CA ASP A 181 -14.14 -12.18 -15.36
C ASP A 181 -13.07 -13.28 -15.43
N GLN A 182 -13.28 -14.39 -14.70
CA GLN A 182 -12.32 -15.50 -14.68
C GLN A 182 -12.02 -16.12 -16.05
N ASP A 183 -12.92 -15.93 -17.04
CA ASP A 183 -12.76 -16.41 -18.41
C ASP A 183 -12.00 -15.41 -19.30
N GLY A 184 -11.72 -14.20 -18.78
CA GLY A 184 -11.02 -13.14 -19.50
C GLY A 184 -11.92 -12.31 -20.41
N ASN A 185 -13.24 -12.34 -20.22
CA ASN A 185 -14.17 -11.44 -20.90
C ASN A 185 -14.12 -10.07 -20.22
N PHE A 186 -13.96 -9.01 -21.01
CA PHE A 186 -13.89 -7.64 -20.52
C PHE A 186 -15.25 -6.97 -20.57
N PHE A 187 -15.50 -6.09 -19.61
CA PHE A 187 -16.75 -5.35 -19.52
C PHE A 187 -16.56 -3.99 -18.84
N ILE A 188 -17.52 -3.10 -19.06
CA ILE A 188 -17.77 -1.95 -18.20
C ILE A 188 -18.90 -2.30 -17.24
N LEU A 189 -18.70 -2.05 -15.95
CA LEU A 189 -19.74 -2.21 -14.96
C LEU A 189 -20.08 -0.85 -14.35
N THR A 190 -21.37 -0.54 -14.38
CA THR A 190 -21.97 0.66 -13.79
C THR A 190 -22.69 0.25 -12.51
N HIS A 191 -22.44 0.95 -11.40
CA HIS A 191 -23.05 0.61 -10.12
C HIS A 191 -24.53 1.04 -9.99
N ASP A 192 -24.91 2.20 -10.53
CA ASP A 192 -26.28 2.74 -10.42
C ASP A 192 -26.74 3.50 -11.68
N PRO A 193 -27.70 2.97 -12.47
CA PRO A 193 -28.33 1.64 -12.30
C PRO A 193 -27.33 0.52 -12.59
N PHE A 194 -27.42 -0.57 -11.85
CA PHE A 194 -26.53 -1.72 -12.05
C PHE A 194 -26.59 -2.24 -13.48
N LYS A 195 -25.46 -2.20 -14.18
CA LYS A 195 -25.32 -2.67 -15.56
C LYS A 195 -23.94 -3.26 -15.80
N ILE A 196 -23.88 -4.36 -16.53
CA ILE A 196 -22.64 -4.92 -17.08
C ILE A 196 -22.76 -4.86 -18.60
N GLN A 197 -21.76 -4.28 -19.25
CA GLN A 197 -21.69 -4.18 -20.70
C GLN A 197 -20.37 -4.76 -21.19
N ASP A 198 -20.44 -5.88 -21.90
CA ASP A 198 -19.27 -6.50 -22.52
C ASP A 198 -18.61 -5.54 -23.53
N ILE A 199 -17.28 -5.61 -23.60
CA ILE A 199 -16.49 -4.85 -24.56
C ILE A 199 -15.51 -5.77 -25.29
N ASP A 200 -15.17 -5.39 -26.51
CA ASP A 200 -14.14 -6.06 -27.27
C ASP A 200 -12.76 -5.82 -26.63
N ARG A 201 -11.93 -6.84 -26.66
CA ARG A 201 -10.56 -6.76 -26.11
C ARG A 201 -9.73 -5.64 -26.74
N GLU A 202 -9.96 -5.35 -28.01
CA GLU A 202 -9.25 -4.27 -28.72
C GLU A 202 -9.55 -2.88 -28.11
N SER A 203 -10.72 -2.71 -27.51
CA SER A 203 -11.14 -1.47 -26.85
C SER A 203 -10.54 -1.31 -25.44
N VAL A 204 -10.05 -2.37 -24.81
CA VAL A 204 -9.54 -2.34 -23.42
C VAL A 204 -8.45 -1.28 -23.25
N ILE A 205 -7.51 -1.18 -24.19
CA ILE A 205 -6.42 -0.21 -24.11
C ILE A 205 -6.94 1.23 -24.10
N TYR A 206 -8.03 1.52 -24.82
CA TYR A 206 -8.62 2.86 -24.83
C TYR A 206 -9.13 3.27 -23.44
N PHE A 207 -9.69 2.34 -22.68
CA PHE A 207 -10.15 2.61 -21.30
C PHE A 207 -9.00 2.65 -20.29
N LEU A 208 -7.91 1.93 -20.56
CA LEU A 208 -6.73 1.90 -19.70
C LEU A 208 -5.87 3.16 -19.80
N THR A 209 -5.82 3.81 -20.95
CA THR A 209 -5.10 5.09 -21.17
C THR A 209 -5.92 6.28 -20.72
#